data_AF-A0A1Q7CHH2-F1
#
_entry.id   AF-A0A1Q7CHH2-F1
#
_cell.length_a   1.000
_cell.length_b   1.000
_cell.length_c   1.000
_cell.angle_alpha   90.00
_cell.angle_beta   90.00
_cell.angle_gamma   90.00
#
_symmetry.space_group_name_H-M   'P 1'
#
loop_
_entity.id
_entity.type
_entity.pdbx_description
1 polymer ?
#
loop_
_entity_poly.entity_id
_entity_poly.type
_entity_poly.pdbx_seq_one_letter_code
_entity_poly.pdbx_strand_id
1 'polypeptide(L)'
;MEAAHAAVARLWPGRAAKVEELGGGITNRNFKVEVEGGVFVLRMGGARTELLGIDRAVEYAAGKRAFEVGVGPEVTAFAPDEGWLVARFVEGRPITLEEMPRRTR
;
A
#
# COMPACT_ATOMS: atom_id res chain seq x y z
N MET A 1 -5.02 -14.19 -0.03
CA MET A 1 -3.96 -14.64 0.89
C MET A 1 -2.78 -15.32 0.19
N GLU A 2 -2.94 -16.40 -0.58
CA GLU A 2 -1.80 -17.09 -1.25
C GLU A 2 -0.86 -16.15 -2.05
N ALA A 3 -1.42 -15.32 -2.93
CA ALA A 3 -0.62 -14.36 -3.71
C ALA A 3 0.13 -13.35 -2.83
N ALA A 4 -0.43 -12.98 -1.67
CA ALA A 4 0.24 -12.06 -0.74
C ALA A 4 1.42 -12.74 -0.03
N HIS A 5 1.28 -14.01 0.37
CA HIS A 5 2.40 -14.77 0.94
C HIS A 5 3.53 -14.98 -0.07
N ALA A 6 3.21 -15.30 -1.33
CA ALA A 6 4.21 -15.40 -2.40
C ALA A 6 4.93 -14.06 -2.64
N ALA A 7 4.19 -12.94 -2.65
CA ALA A 7 4.77 -11.62 -2.77
C ALA A 7 5.71 -11.29 -1.58
N VAL A 8 5.28 -11.61 -0.36
CA VAL A 8 6.08 -11.40 0.86
C VAL A 8 7.35 -12.22 0.84
N ALA A 9 7.29 -13.49 0.42
CA ALA A 9 8.48 -14.34 0.28
C ALA A 9 9.50 -13.77 -0.74
N ARG A 10 9.02 -13.11 -1.81
CA ARG A 10 9.88 -12.44 -2.80
C ARG A 10 10.45 -11.11 -2.28
N LEU A 11 9.65 -10.32 -1.58
CA LEU A 11 10.04 -8.99 -1.08
C LEU A 11 10.97 -9.09 0.14
N TRP A 12 10.80 -10.11 0.98
CA TRP A 12 11.60 -10.35 2.19
C TRP A 12 12.08 -11.81 2.25
N PRO A 13 12.98 -12.21 1.34
CA PRO A 13 13.42 -13.59 1.24
C PRO A 13 14.10 -14.06 2.52
N GLY A 14 13.69 -15.25 3.00
CA GLY A 14 14.25 -15.88 4.20
C GLY A 14 13.83 -15.25 5.53
N ARG A 15 12.93 -14.26 5.53
CA ARG A 15 12.44 -13.62 6.77
C ARG A 15 11.08 -14.16 7.16
N ALA A 16 10.89 -14.41 8.45
CA ALA A 16 9.57 -14.67 9.01
C ALA A 16 8.72 -13.39 8.88
N ALA A 17 7.48 -13.55 8.42
CA ALA A 17 6.55 -12.46 8.18
C ALA A 17 5.16 -12.82 8.69
N LYS A 18 4.47 -11.87 9.32
CA LYS A 18 3.03 -11.95 9.59
C LYS A 18 2.29 -11.08 8.59
N VAL A 19 1.30 -11.67 7.92
CA VAL A 19 0.51 -11.00 6.87
C VAL A 19 -0.94 -10.93 7.30
N GLU A 20 -1.50 -9.73 7.26
CA GLU A 20 -2.90 -9.45 7.60
C GLU A 20 -3.53 -8.64 6.46
N GLU A 21 -4.71 -9.04 6.00
CA GLU A 21 -5.44 -8.28 4.96
C GLU A 21 -6.05 -7.01 5.56
N LEU A 22 -5.72 -5.87 4.97
CA LEU A 22 -6.32 -4.58 5.29
C LEU A 22 -7.53 -4.35 4.39
N GLY A 23 -8.68 -4.11 5.01
CA GLY A 23 -9.91 -3.72 4.31
C GLY A 23 -9.82 -2.34 3.65
N GLY A 24 -10.89 -1.94 2.95
CA GLY A 24 -11.04 -0.58 2.41
C GLY A 24 -10.45 -0.33 1.01
N GLY A 25 -9.87 -1.35 0.37
CA GLY A 25 -9.44 -1.27 -1.02
C GLY A 25 -10.60 -1.50 -2.01
N ILE A 26 -10.92 -0.51 -2.84
CA ILE A 26 -11.95 -0.64 -3.89
C ILE A 26 -11.41 -1.40 -5.10
N THR A 27 -10.24 -0.97 -5.60
CA THR A 27 -9.60 -1.49 -6.82
C THR A 27 -8.24 -2.16 -6.54
N ASN A 28 -7.88 -2.30 -5.27
CA ASN A 28 -6.61 -2.83 -4.80
C ASN A 28 -6.87 -3.68 -3.56
N ARG A 29 -5.97 -4.63 -3.29
CA ARG A 29 -5.93 -5.34 -2.00
C ARG A 29 -4.69 -4.88 -1.26
N ASN A 30 -4.87 -4.49 0.00
CA ASN A 30 -3.78 -4.03 0.85
C ASN A 30 -3.55 -5.06 1.94
N PHE A 31 -2.29 -5.26 2.30
CA PHE A 31 -1.90 -6.19 3.35
C PHE A 31 -0.92 -5.50 4.29
N LYS A 32 -1.17 -5.59 5.60
CA LYS A 32 -0.19 -5.26 6.63
C LYS A 32 0.80 -6.41 6.70
N VAL A 33 2.08 -6.10 6.59
CA VAL A 33 3.18 -7.06 6.64
C VAL A 33 4.11 -6.67 7.76
N GLU A 34 4.18 -7.50 8.79
CA GLU A 34 5.13 -7.37 9.89
C GLU A 34 6.31 -8.31 9.62
N VAL A 35 7.51 -7.77 9.50
CA VAL A 35 8.77 -8.50 9.27
C VAL A 35 9.87 -7.93 10.16
N GLU A 36 10.96 -8.67 10.30
CA GLU A 36 12.16 -8.11 10.93
C GLU A 36 12.62 -6.82 10.19
N GLY A 37 12.65 -5.71 10.92
CA GLY A 37 12.97 -4.37 10.41
C GLY A 37 11.77 -3.42 10.28
N GLY A 38 10.55 -3.88 10.52
CA GLY A 38 9.39 -3.01 10.71
C GLY A 38 8.08 -3.53 10.12
N VAL A 39 7.12 -2.62 10.04
CA VAL A 39 5.77 -2.88 9.56
C VAL A 39 5.51 -2.11 8.27
N PHE A 40 4.96 -2.79 7.28
CA PHE A 40 4.75 -2.28 5.93
C PHE A 40 3.31 -2.52 5.46
N VAL A 41 2.89 -1.75 4.47
CA VAL A 41 1.70 -2.03 3.66
C VAL A 41 2.15 -2.52 2.30
N LEU A 42 1.79 -3.75 1.94
CA LEU A 42 1.85 -4.25 0.58
C LEU A 42 0.52 -3.96 -0.11
N ARG A 43 0.55 -3.07 -1.10
CA ARG A 43 -0.57 -2.78 -2.00
C ARG A 43 -0.41 -3.61 -3.27
N MET A 44 -1.39 -4.46 -3.56
CA MET A 44 -1.48 -5.20 -4.81
C MET A 44 -2.59 -4.59 -5.66
N GLY A 45 -2.26 -4.14 -6.87
CA GLY A 45 -3.24 -3.67 -7.84
C GLY A 45 -4.29 -4.73 -8.17
N GLY A 46 -5.55 -4.33 -8.34
CA GLY A 46 -6.61 -5.21 -8.83
C GLY A 46 -6.55 -5.37 -10.35
N ALA A 47 -7.01 -6.53 -10.85
CA ALA A 47 -7.13 -6.75 -12.28
C ALA A 47 -8.08 -5.72 -12.90
N ARG A 48 -7.61 -4.97 -13.91
CA ARG A 48 -8.32 -3.90 -14.67
C ARG A 48 -8.09 -2.45 -14.22
N THR A 49 -7.07 -2.15 -13.43
CA THR A 49 -6.77 -0.75 -13.10
C THR A 49 -6.24 0.08 -14.26
N GLU A 50 -5.69 -0.55 -15.31
CA GLU A 50 -5.29 0.15 -16.54
C GLU A 50 -6.51 0.77 -17.24
N LEU A 51 -7.68 0.11 -17.16
CA LEU A 51 -8.95 0.63 -17.72
C LEU A 51 -9.48 1.86 -16.99
N LEU A 52 -8.98 2.12 -15.78
CA LEU A 52 -9.31 3.31 -14.98
C LEU A 52 -8.26 4.42 -15.12
N GLY A 53 -7.28 4.25 -16.01
CA GLY A 53 -6.19 5.23 -16.22
C GLY A 53 -5.21 5.31 -15.05
N ILE A 54 -5.14 4.29 -14.19
CA ILE A 54 -4.26 4.29 -13.02
C ILE A 54 -2.86 3.83 -13.46
N ASP A 55 -1.99 4.79 -13.74
CA ASP A 55 -0.57 4.55 -14.01
C ASP A 55 0.20 4.31 -12.70
N ARG A 56 0.82 3.14 -12.61
CA ARG A 56 1.55 2.68 -11.41
C ARG A 56 2.88 3.39 -11.22
N ALA A 57 3.55 3.80 -12.30
CA ALA A 57 4.76 4.60 -12.21
C ALA A 57 4.44 6.01 -11.70
N VAL A 58 3.30 6.57 -12.12
CA VAL A 58 2.79 7.84 -11.57
C VAL A 58 2.46 7.71 -10.08
N GLU A 59 1.78 6.64 -9.68
CA GLU A 59 1.46 6.36 -8.26
C GLU A 59 2.73 6.26 -7.40
N TYR A 60 3.74 5.52 -7.87
CA TYR A 60 5.04 5.41 -7.21
C TYR A 60 5.74 6.77 -7.08
N ALA A 61 5.78 7.55 -8.17
CA ALA A 61 6.43 8.85 -8.19
C ALA A 61 5.70 9.89 -7.32
N ALA A 62 4.37 9.82 -7.25
CA ALA A 62 3.57 10.65 -6.35
C ALA A 62 3.81 10.29 -4.89
N GLY A 63 3.84 8.98 -4.57
CA GLY A 63 4.13 8.49 -3.22
C GLY A 63 5.51 8.93 -2.70
N LYS A 64 6.55 8.85 -3.54
CA LYS A 64 7.89 9.35 -3.16
C LYS A 64 7.89 10.85 -2.86
N ARG A 65 7.27 11.66 -3.72
CA ARG A 65 7.16 13.11 -3.49
C ARG A 65 6.37 13.44 -2.22
N ALA A 66 5.31 12.68 -1.93
CA ALA A 66 4.53 12.85 -0.71
C ALA A 66 5.38 12.58 0.55
N PHE A 67 6.25 11.56 0.51
CA PHE A 67 7.20 11.31 1.59
C PHE A 67 8.23 12.44 1.74
N GLU A 68 8.82 12.90 0.64
CA GLU A 68 9.81 13.98 0.63
C GLU A 68 9.30 15.27 1.29
N VAL A 69 8.00 15.58 1.14
CA VAL A 69 7.37 16.75 1.76
C VAL A 69 6.67 16.45 3.10
N GLY A 70 6.79 15.22 3.61
CA GLY A 70 6.28 14.83 4.93
C GLY A 70 4.77 14.59 5.02
N VAL A 71 4.07 14.39 3.89
CA VAL A 71 2.60 14.19 3.85
C VAL A 71 2.20 12.74 3.52
N GLY A 72 3.15 11.84 3.32
CA GLY A 72 2.91 10.43 3.05
C GLY A 72 3.98 9.53 3.66
N PRO A 73 3.70 8.21 3.78
CA PRO A 73 4.68 7.25 4.24
C PRO A 73 5.79 7.04 3.22
N GLU A 74 6.95 6.62 3.70
CA GLU A 74 8.07 6.18 2.87
C GLU A 74 7.64 5.01 1.97
N VAL A 75 7.86 5.12 0.66
CA VAL A 75 7.67 4.02 -0.29
C VAL A 75 8.99 3.27 -0.44
N THR A 76 9.05 2.05 0.11
CA THR A 76 10.29 1.27 0.25
C THR A 76 10.55 0.31 -0.90
N ALA A 77 9.52 -0.11 -1.63
CA ALA A 77 9.67 -0.94 -2.82
C ALA A 77 8.53 -0.74 -3.83
N PHE A 78 8.82 -1.02 -5.09
CA PHE A 78 7.86 -0.96 -6.19
C PHE A 78 8.20 -2.06 -7.21
N ALA A 79 7.20 -2.86 -7.57
CA ALA A 79 7.32 -3.94 -8.55
C ALA A 79 6.27 -3.69 -9.65
N PRO A 80 6.64 -2.99 -10.74
CA PRO A 80 5.67 -2.50 -11.73
C PRO A 80 4.97 -3.63 -12.49
N ASP A 81 5.71 -4.69 -12.86
CA ASP A 81 5.18 -5.81 -13.65
C ASP A 81 4.08 -6.56 -12.90
N GLU A 82 4.20 -6.65 -11.58
CA GLU A 82 3.21 -7.26 -10.70
C GLU A 82 2.17 -6.26 -10.16
N GLY A 83 2.39 -4.96 -10.37
CA GLY A 83 1.55 -3.87 -9.87
C GLY A 83 1.60 -3.73 -8.34
N TRP A 84 2.75 -4.01 -7.71
CA TRP A 84 2.93 -3.94 -6.26
C TRP A 84 3.62 -2.67 -5.83
N LEU A 85 3.16 -2.09 -4.72
CA LEU A 85 3.80 -0.99 -4.04
C LEU A 85 3.90 -1.31 -2.55
N VAL A 86 5.08 -1.06 -1.97
CA VAL A 86 5.34 -1.27 -0.55
C VAL A 86 5.67 0.06 0.10
N ALA A 87 4.94 0.40 1.17
CA ALA A 87 5.20 1.60 1.96
C ALA A 87 5.26 1.27 3.45
N ARG A 88 5.86 2.15 4.25
CA ARG A 88 5.82 2.05 5.72
C ARG A 88 4.37 2.08 6.21
N PHE A 89 4.05 1.19 7.15
CA PHE A 89 2.75 1.22 7.81
C PHE A 89 2.66 2.46 8.71
N VAL A 90 1.53 3.14 8.64
CA VAL A 90 1.21 4.28 9.51
C VAL A 90 0.17 3.81 10.52
N GLU A 91 0.55 3.81 11.79
CA GLU A 91 -0.39 3.55 12.88
C GLU A 91 -1.44 4.67 12.92
N GLY A 92 -2.70 4.30 12.90
CA GLY A 92 -3.80 5.25 12.86
C GLY A 92 -5.15 4.57 12.72
N ARG A 93 -6.21 5.39 12.72
CA ARG A 93 -7.58 4.95 12.48
C ARG A 93 -8.17 5.69 11.29
N PRO A 94 -9.06 5.06 10.52
CA PRO A 94 -9.86 5.77 9.53
C PRO A 94 -10.63 6.93 10.18
N ILE A 95 -10.70 8.05 9.46
CA ILE A 95 -11.62 9.15 9.81
C ILE A 95 -13.03 8.69 9.48
N THR A 96 -13.95 8.77 10.44
CA THR A 96 -15.34 8.39 10.20
C THR A 96 -16.07 9.44 9.36
N LEU A 97 -17.20 9.08 8.74
CA LEU A 97 -18.02 10.04 7.98
C LEU A 97 -18.55 11.18 8.87
N GLU A 98 -18.74 10.94 10.16
CA GLU A 98 -19.18 11.94 11.13
C GLU A 98 -18.07 12.95 11.47
N GLU A 99 -16.83 12.49 11.56
CA GLU A 99 -15.65 13.32 11.85
C GLU A 99 -15.17 14.10 10.63
N MET A 100 -15.55 13.67 9.42
CA MET A 100 -15.13 14.32 8.19
C MET A 100 -15.83 15.69 8.05
N PRO A 101 -15.10 16.82 8.08
CA PRO A 101 -15.72 18.13 8.09
C PRO A 101 -16.49 18.35 6.79
N ARG A 102 -17.76 18.73 6.91
CA ARG A 102 -18.55 19.15 5.75
C ARG A 102 -17.99 20.47 5.27
N ARG A 103 -17.41 20.49 4.07
CA ARG A 103 -17.15 21.74 3.37
C ARG A 103 -18.50 22.34 2.98
N THR A 104 -19.03 23.26 3.79
CA THR A 104 -19.93 24.31 3.28
C THR A 104 -19.08 25.22 2.41
N ARG A 105 -19.34 25.20 1.09
CA ARG A 105 -18.85 26.23 0.18
C ARG A 105 -19.40 27.59 0.57
#